data_AF-A0A538NAF8-F1
#
_entry.id   AF-A0A538NAF8-F1
#
_cell.length_a   1.000
_cell.length_b   1.000
_cell.length_c   1.000
_cell.angle_alpha   90.00
_cell.angle_beta   90.00
_cell.angle_gamma   90.00
#
_symmetry.space_group_name_H-M   'P 1'
#
loop_
_entity.id
_entity.type
_entity.pdbx_description
1 polymer ?
#
loop_
_entity_poly.entity_id
_entity_poly.type
_entity_poly.pdbx_seq_one_letter_code
_entity_poly.pdbx_strand_id
1 'polypeptide(L)'
;MPRPARRRSSGPSPAAGRASPDLPELILATAGDLDRLPTSLDAELLLSTLLGSGYRRARPDRAAALDELVGTLAERAAGRLRTLLTEPDTVAPTGGYAYGDRYGDQTGYVVTFSEPEHAVVFVVDHTLGLLRDIVTVVPAASVLDRLRAETDEMTWSAPMELAAVRVAVAAYLRATDLADELPDSEALVDNRWLAGRRLALLPDAREPAGPAGPGEPAGADGQERAADHAELTAEFLAGPEARLAGLARASGTQGEAVGYVLGLCVDFAGSRGGDPLRWSPRAVEAFLLDWVHERAVLDAQDAAALPDVLAAWVAWAGRRVGLPEPAVAATLDRIDALRGEFARLVGTGERQSPAVRATAQLVAEGVDLADPAAVEEWLAAYNDANH
;
A
#
# COMPACT_ATOMS: atom_id res chain seq x y z
N MET A 1 -49.61 54.83 -14.05
CA MET A 1 -48.25 55.15 -13.57
C MET A 1 -47.99 54.44 -12.24
N PRO A 2 -47.23 53.34 -12.23
CA PRO A 2 -46.80 52.68 -11.01
C PRO A 2 -45.34 53.04 -10.63
N ARG A 3 -45.10 53.07 -9.32
CA ARG A 3 -43.84 53.41 -8.63
C ARG A 3 -42.66 52.52 -9.05
N PRO A 4 -41.41 53.03 -9.06
CA PRO A 4 -40.23 52.20 -9.34
C PRO A 4 -39.86 51.34 -8.13
N ALA A 5 -39.46 50.10 -8.42
CA ALA A 5 -39.02 49.11 -7.45
C ALA A 5 -37.73 49.53 -6.74
N ARG A 6 -37.69 49.37 -5.41
CA ARG A 6 -36.49 49.53 -4.58
C ARG A 6 -35.43 48.51 -5.01
N ARG A 7 -34.29 49.00 -5.50
CA ARG A 7 -33.05 48.21 -5.61
C ARG A 7 -32.64 47.76 -4.21
N ARG A 8 -32.58 46.45 -3.96
CA ARG A 8 -31.88 45.90 -2.79
C ARG A 8 -30.39 46.08 -3.03
N SER A 9 -29.75 46.87 -2.17
CA SER A 9 -28.29 46.95 -2.06
C SER A 9 -27.76 45.60 -1.59
N SER A 10 -27.05 44.90 -2.46
CA SER A 10 -26.17 43.79 -2.10
C SER A 10 -25.00 44.36 -1.30
N GLY A 11 -25.11 44.36 0.03
CA GLY A 11 -23.95 44.56 0.89
C GLY A 11 -22.96 43.41 0.70
N PRO A 12 -21.64 43.65 0.86
CA PRO A 12 -20.65 42.59 0.75
C PRO A 12 -20.92 41.54 1.84
N SER A 13 -21.05 40.29 1.42
CA SER A 13 -21.19 39.13 2.31
C SER A 13 -19.91 38.98 3.14
N PRO A 14 -19.96 38.95 4.49
CA PRO A 14 -18.79 38.70 5.32
C PRO A 14 -18.56 37.20 5.41
N ALA A 15 -18.22 36.59 4.28
CA ALA A 15 -17.60 35.27 4.23
C ALA A 15 -16.16 35.46 3.75
N ALA A 16 -15.42 36.34 4.44
CA ALA A 16 -13.98 36.24 4.44
C ALA A 16 -13.66 34.87 5.05
N GLY A 17 -13.15 33.96 4.21
CA GLY A 17 -12.61 32.69 4.68
C GLY A 17 -11.68 32.99 5.84
N ARG A 18 -12.01 32.43 7.02
CA ARG A 18 -11.04 32.42 8.11
C ARG A 18 -9.83 31.71 7.53
N ALA A 19 -8.74 32.44 7.34
CA ALA A 19 -7.45 31.82 7.04
C ALA A 19 -7.29 30.69 8.05
N SER A 20 -7.06 29.47 7.56
CA SER A 20 -6.66 28.39 8.44
C SER A 20 -5.49 28.91 9.29
N PRO A 21 -5.53 28.74 10.61
CA PRO A 21 -4.49 29.28 11.48
C PRO A 21 -3.13 28.80 11.00
N ASP A 22 -2.14 29.71 11.00
CA ASP A 22 -0.77 29.43 10.59
C ASP A 22 -0.21 28.31 11.47
N LEU A 23 -0.01 27.12 10.88
CA LEU A 23 0.32 25.91 11.63
C LEU A 23 1.64 26.06 12.41
N PRO A 24 2.73 26.60 11.84
CA PRO A 24 3.90 27.00 12.59
C PRO A 24 3.62 27.83 13.85
N GLU A 25 2.77 28.85 13.77
CA GLU A 25 2.43 29.70 14.94
C GLU A 25 1.68 28.92 16.01
N LEU A 26 0.76 28.03 15.61
CA LEU A 26 0.06 27.15 16.54
C LEU A 26 1.03 26.24 17.29
N ILE A 27 1.99 25.64 16.58
CA ILE A 27 2.97 24.74 17.20
C ILE A 27 3.91 25.54 18.12
N LEU A 28 4.39 26.71 17.70
CA LEU A 28 5.21 27.57 18.55
C LEU A 28 4.48 28.01 19.83
N ALA A 29 3.17 28.28 19.76
CA ALA A 29 2.36 28.61 20.92
C ALA A 29 2.26 27.47 21.95
N THR A 30 2.43 26.20 21.52
CA THR A 30 2.43 25.02 22.41
C THR A 30 3.78 24.73 23.07
N ALA A 31 4.84 25.50 22.78
CA ALA A 31 6.17 25.25 23.33
C ALA A 31 6.19 25.18 24.86
N GLY A 32 5.41 26.04 25.53
CA GLY A 32 5.30 26.04 27.00
C GLY A 32 4.63 24.79 27.58
N ASP A 33 3.80 24.09 26.81
CA ASP A 33 3.20 22.82 27.23
C ASP A 33 4.20 21.67 27.13
N LEU A 34 5.08 21.69 26.13
CA LEU A 34 6.17 20.72 26.01
C LEU A 34 7.12 20.78 27.21
N ASP A 35 7.43 21.98 27.71
CA ASP A 35 8.28 22.18 28.88
C ASP A 35 7.70 21.56 30.16
N ARG A 36 6.37 21.40 30.24
CA ARG A 36 5.67 20.85 31.41
C ARG A 36 5.60 19.32 31.43
N LEU A 37 5.92 18.67 30.31
CA LEU A 37 5.78 17.22 30.19
C LEU A 37 6.88 16.48 30.95
N PRO A 38 6.55 15.39 31.67
CA PRO A 38 7.46 14.79 32.63
C PRO A 38 8.61 14.02 31.97
N THR A 39 8.42 13.48 30.77
CA THR A 39 9.45 12.72 30.06
C THR A 39 9.74 13.29 28.67
N SER A 40 10.96 13.06 28.15
CA SER A 40 11.32 13.46 26.76
C SER A 40 10.35 12.86 25.74
N LEU A 41 10.00 11.58 25.91
CA LEU A 41 9.08 10.87 25.03
C LEU A 41 7.68 11.47 25.02
N ASP A 42 7.13 11.89 26.17
CA ASP A 42 5.81 12.56 26.18
C ASP A 42 5.83 13.84 25.33
N ALA A 43 6.93 14.60 25.40
CA ALA A 43 7.10 15.82 24.60
C ALA A 43 7.29 15.51 23.12
N GLU A 44 8.02 14.45 22.78
CA GLU A 44 8.14 13.97 21.40
C GLU A 44 6.80 13.49 20.83
N LEU A 45 5.99 12.78 21.62
CA LEU A 45 4.66 12.31 21.22
C LEU A 45 3.70 13.47 20.97
N LEU A 46 3.66 14.46 21.89
CA LEU A 46 2.86 15.67 21.69
C LEU A 46 3.31 16.44 20.44
N LEU A 47 4.63 16.64 20.27
CA LEU A 47 5.17 17.31 19.09
C LEU A 47 4.84 16.55 17.79
N SER A 48 4.98 15.22 17.79
CA SER A 48 4.63 14.38 16.64
C SER A 48 3.16 14.53 16.26
N THR A 49 2.27 14.52 17.25
CA THR A 49 0.82 14.72 17.05
C THR A 49 0.53 16.08 16.41
N LEU A 50 1.17 17.14 16.90
CA LEU A 50 1.00 18.50 16.35
C LEU A 50 1.48 18.59 14.89
N LEU A 51 2.64 17.99 14.60
CA LEU A 51 3.21 17.91 13.25
C LEU A 51 2.36 17.04 12.30
N GLY A 52 1.67 16.03 12.82
CA GLY A 52 0.74 15.18 12.08
C GLY A 52 -0.34 15.96 11.34
N SER A 53 -0.81 17.07 11.91
CA SER A 53 -1.79 17.94 11.25
C SER A 53 -1.25 18.63 9.99
N GLY A 54 0.05 18.88 9.91
CA GLY A 54 0.74 19.36 8.70
C GLY A 54 0.92 18.23 7.70
N TYR A 55 1.41 17.09 8.17
CA TYR A 55 1.59 15.87 7.39
C TYR A 55 0.32 15.45 6.63
N ARG A 56 -0.84 15.44 7.32
CA ARG A 56 -2.13 15.05 6.72
C ARG A 56 -2.51 15.90 5.50
N ARG A 57 -2.25 17.21 5.58
CA ARG A 57 -2.64 18.20 4.56
C ARG A 57 -1.64 18.30 3.42
N ALA A 58 -0.41 17.86 3.63
CA ALA A 58 0.66 17.95 2.65
C ALA A 58 0.43 17.02 1.44
N ARG A 59 0.75 17.54 0.25
CA ARG A 59 0.78 16.85 -1.05
C ARG A 59 1.82 17.54 -1.96
N PRO A 60 2.42 16.85 -2.94
CA PRO A 60 2.38 15.40 -3.15
C PRO A 60 3.36 14.63 -2.25
N ASP A 61 4.49 15.22 -1.87
CA ASP A 61 5.50 14.59 -0.99
C ASP A 61 5.35 15.10 0.44
N ARG A 62 4.72 14.28 1.30
CA ARG A 62 4.49 14.65 2.69
C ARG A 62 5.75 14.67 3.55
N ALA A 63 6.72 13.81 3.24
CA ALA A 63 7.95 13.76 4.00
C ALA A 63 8.72 15.06 3.81
N ALA A 64 8.83 15.51 2.56
CA ALA A 64 9.48 16.79 2.25
C ALA A 64 8.78 17.98 2.93
N ALA A 65 7.45 18.02 2.91
CA ALA A 65 6.69 19.08 3.58
C ALA A 65 6.82 19.05 5.11
N LEU A 66 6.89 17.85 5.69
CA LEU A 66 7.14 17.67 7.13
C LEU A 66 8.55 18.16 7.50
N ASP A 67 9.56 17.84 6.69
CA ASP A 67 10.93 18.30 6.89
C ASP A 67 11.05 19.83 6.79
N GLU A 68 10.35 20.45 5.82
CA GLU A 68 10.28 21.91 5.67
C GLU A 68 9.61 22.58 6.89
N LEU A 69 8.51 22.01 7.38
CA LEU A 69 7.83 22.49 8.58
C LEU A 69 8.74 22.39 9.81
N VAL A 70 9.42 21.26 9.99
CA VAL A 70 10.38 21.04 11.08
C VAL A 70 11.53 22.05 10.99
N GLY A 71 12.08 22.29 9.80
CA GLY A 71 13.13 23.30 9.58
C GLY A 71 12.68 24.70 9.96
N THR A 72 11.48 25.09 9.51
CA THR A 72 10.87 26.39 9.83
C THR A 72 10.67 26.57 11.35
N LEU A 73 10.19 25.52 12.04
CA LEU A 73 10.03 25.54 13.48
C LEU A 73 11.38 25.60 14.19
N ALA A 74 12.38 24.86 13.72
CA ALA A 74 13.71 24.81 14.33
C ALA A 74 14.42 26.18 14.33
N GLU A 75 14.24 26.98 13.28
CA GLU A 75 14.79 28.33 13.20
C GLU A 75 14.19 29.27 14.26
N ARG A 76 12.91 29.09 14.57
CA ARG A 76 12.09 30.02 15.37
C ARG A 76 11.88 29.56 16.81
N ALA A 77 11.98 28.27 17.07
CA ALA A 77 11.76 27.67 18.36
C ALA A 77 12.90 27.99 19.34
N ALA A 78 12.55 27.96 20.62
CA ALA A 78 13.49 28.06 21.74
C ALA A 78 13.21 26.93 22.75
N GLY A 79 14.10 26.79 23.74
CA GLY A 79 13.93 25.84 24.85
C GLY A 79 13.82 24.39 24.36
N ARG A 80 12.95 23.61 25.02
CA ARG A 80 12.79 22.18 24.74
C ARG A 80 12.29 21.90 23.33
N LEU A 81 11.40 22.72 22.78
CA LEU A 81 10.92 22.55 21.40
C LEU A 81 12.09 22.61 20.41
N ARG A 82 13.00 23.58 20.55
CA ARG A 82 14.19 23.66 19.71
C ARG A 82 15.05 22.41 19.85
N THR A 83 15.34 22.00 21.09
CA THR A 83 16.11 20.78 21.38
C THR A 83 15.51 19.56 20.70
N LEU A 84 14.20 19.36 20.81
CA LEU A 84 13.51 18.25 20.17
C LEU A 84 13.59 18.28 18.64
N LEU A 85 13.65 19.46 18.02
CA LEU A 85 13.70 19.60 16.56
C LEU A 85 15.12 19.49 15.99
N THR A 86 16.14 19.92 16.75
CA THR A 86 17.51 20.05 16.22
C THR A 86 18.50 19.03 16.74
N GLU A 87 18.34 18.55 17.97
CA GLU A 87 19.32 17.64 18.57
C GLU A 87 19.10 16.21 18.09
N PRO A 88 20.19 15.46 17.82
CA PRO A 88 20.10 14.05 17.45
C PRO A 88 19.43 13.26 18.58
N ASP A 89 18.72 12.22 18.17
CA ASP A 89 18.08 11.34 19.13
C ASP A 89 19.15 10.51 19.85
N THR A 90 19.00 10.35 21.17
CA THR A 90 19.97 9.64 22.02
C THR A 90 19.43 8.30 22.52
N VAL A 91 18.17 8.00 22.21
CA VAL A 91 17.51 6.74 22.54
C VAL A 91 18.17 5.59 21.76
N ALA A 92 18.57 4.51 22.44
CA ALA A 92 19.18 3.36 21.78
C ALA A 92 18.13 2.29 21.41
N PRO A 93 18.09 1.80 20.16
CA PRO A 93 17.26 0.65 19.78
C PRO A 93 17.78 -0.62 20.47
N THR A 94 16.86 -1.45 20.96
CA THR A 94 17.16 -2.61 21.81
C THR A 94 16.76 -3.94 21.18
N GLY A 95 15.87 -3.94 20.19
CA GLY A 95 15.38 -5.16 19.55
C GLY A 95 14.45 -4.90 18.38
N GLY A 96 14.41 -5.85 17.44
CA GLY A 96 13.54 -5.85 16.28
C GLY A 96 12.72 -7.14 16.23
N TYR A 97 11.46 -7.03 15.81
CA TYR A 97 10.55 -8.16 15.63
C TYR A 97 9.66 -7.92 14.43
N ALA A 98 9.18 -8.99 13.82
CA ALA A 98 8.11 -8.96 12.85
C ALA A 98 7.01 -9.93 13.26
N TYR A 99 5.77 -9.60 12.94
CA TYR A 99 4.62 -10.46 13.11
C TYR A 99 3.62 -10.24 12.00
N GLY A 100 2.76 -11.21 11.74
CA GLY A 100 1.75 -11.09 10.70
C GLY A 100 0.81 -12.26 10.68
N ASP A 101 -0.11 -12.22 9.73
CA ASP A 101 -0.95 -13.36 9.40
C ASP A 101 -0.26 -14.28 8.38
N ARG A 102 -0.71 -15.54 8.30
CA ARG A 102 -0.17 -16.54 7.38
C ARG A 102 -0.55 -16.29 5.93
N TYR A 103 -1.62 -15.55 5.65
CA TYR A 103 -1.90 -15.12 4.27
C TYR A 103 -0.86 -14.11 3.79
N GLY A 104 -0.24 -13.37 4.72
CA GLY A 104 0.70 -12.30 4.41
C GLY A 104 0.01 -11.00 4.01
N ASP A 105 -1.27 -10.82 4.34
CA ASP A 105 -1.99 -9.57 4.05
C ASP A 105 -1.37 -8.40 4.81
N GLN A 106 -0.98 -8.63 6.07
CA GLN A 106 -0.41 -7.62 6.95
C GLN A 106 0.88 -8.10 7.61
N THR A 107 1.79 -7.16 7.82
CA THR A 107 2.99 -7.38 8.63
C THR A 107 3.20 -6.21 9.56
N GLY A 108 3.27 -6.48 10.86
CA GLY A 108 3.71 -5.54 11.86
C GLY A 108 5.21 -5.67 12.10
N TYR A 109 5.96 -4.59 11.93
CA TYR A 109 7.36 -4.49 12.30
C TYR A 109 7.48 -3.72 13.61
N VAL A 110 8.15 -4.31 14.59
CA VAL A 110 8.32 -3.73 15.93
C VAL A 110 9.78 -3.41 16.16
N VAL A 111 10.04 -2.21 16.65
CA VAL A 111 11.35 -1.79 17.14
C VAL A 111 11.20 -1.35 18.57
N THR A 112 11.98 -1.93 19.47
CA THR A 112 12.01 -1.55 20.89
C THR A 112 13.17 -0.61 21.18
N PHE A 113 13.01 0.27 22.15
CA PHE A 113 13.93 1.35 22.49
C PHE A 113 14.14 1.43 23.99
N SER A 114 15.34 1.86 24.39
CA SER A 114 15.70 2.08 25.80
C SER A 114 15.52 3.55 26.20
N GLU A 115 15.14 3.77 27.46
CA GLU A 115 15.18 5.06 28.18
C GLU A 115 14.65 6.31 27.43
N PRO A 116 13.36 6.65 27.59
CA PRO A 116 12.33 5.84 28.25
C PRO A 116 12.00 4.60 27.41
N GLU A 117 11.67 3.51 28.09
CA GLU A 117 11.33 2.25 27.42
C GLU A 117 10.05 2.41 26.58
N HIS A 118 10.15 2.18 25.28
CA HIS A 118 9.01 2.20 24.36
C HIS A 118 9.25 1.33 23.14
N ALA A 119 8.20 1.04 22.39
CA ALA A 119 8.28 0.39 21.09
C ALA A 119 7.57 1.24 20.03
N VAL A 120 8.07 1.21 18.80
CA VAL A 120 7.37 1.71 17.62
C VAL A 120 6.96 0.51 16.77
N VAL A 121 5.68 0.45 16.44
CA VAL A 121 5.07 -0.60 15.63
C VAL A 121 4.63 0.00 14.30
N PHE A 122 5.17 -0.52 13.20
CA PHE A 122 4.82 -0.17 11.83
C PHE A 122 3.95 -1.28 11.25
N VAL A 123 2.67 -0.99 10.98
CA VAL A 123 1.75 -1.98 10.41
C VAL A 123 1.66 -1.75 8.91
N VAL A 124 2.23 -2.66 8.13
CA VAL A 124 2.15 -2.68 6.67
C VAL A 124 0.90 -3.45 6.24
N ASP A 125 0.15 -2.88 5.30
CA ASP A 125 -0.85 -3.60 4.53
C ASP A 125 -0.30 -3.85 3.13
N HIS A 126 0.01 -5.11 2.84
CA HIS A 126 0.64 -5.50 1.57
C HIS A 126 -0.33 -5.50 0.40
N THR A 127 -1.64 -5.52 0.67
CA THR A 127 -2.67 -5.35 -0.36
C THR A 127 -2.71 -3.91 -0.84
N LEU A 128 -2.56 -2.95 0.08
CA LEU A 128 -2.46 -1.53 -0.28
C LEU A 128 -1.06 -1.14 -0.76
N GLY A 129 -0.02 -1.86 -0.31
CA GLY A 129 1.37 -1.49 -0.53
C GLY A 129 1.81 -0.29 0.30
N LEU A 130 1.13 -0.03 1.43
CA LEU A 130 1.32 1.14 2.28
C LEU A 130 1.46 0.75 3.76
N LEU A 131 1.97 1.65 4.58
CA LEU A 131 1.76 1.58 6.03
C LEU A 131 0.32 1.91 6.32
N ARG A 132 -0.40 0.97 6.92
CA ARG A 132 -1.76 1.16 7.42
C ARG A 132 -1.77 1.91 8.75
N ASP A 133 -0.80 1.64 9.61
CA ASP A 133 -0.75 2.23 10.94
C ASP A 133 0.68 2.39 11.47
N ILE A 134 0.85 3.35 12.39
CA ILE A 134 2.08 3.55 13.15
C ILE A 134 1.70 3.81 14.60
N VAL A 135 2.16 2.96 15.52
CA VAL A 135 1.78 3.03 16.93
C VAL A 135 3.02 3.07 17.81
N THR A 136 3.05 4.03 18.74
CA THR A 136 4.03 4.02 19.83
C THR A 136 3.42 3.35 21.06
N VAL A 137 4.12 2.36 21.62
CA VAL A 137 3.66 1.55 22.77
C VAL A 137 4.60 1.76 23.95
N VAL A 138 4.05 2.07 25.11
CA VAL A 138 4.78 2.28 26.38
C VAL A 138 4.13 1.47 27.50
N PRO A 139 4.86 0.60 28.23
CA PRO A 139 6.24 0.17 27.99
C PRO A 139 6.35 -0.80 26.79
N ALA A 140 7.56 -0.95 26.25
CA ALA A 140 7.84 -1.88 25.15
C ALA A 140 7.44 -3.33 25.48
N ALA A 141 7.58 -3.75 26.74
CA ALA A 141 7.16 -5.07 27.20
C ALA A 141 5.70 -5.42 26.82
N SER A 142 4.79 -4.44 26.76
CA SER A 142 3.37 -4.67 26.44
C SER A 142 3.16 -5.29 25.05
N VAL A 143 3.93 -4.86 24.05
CA VAL A 143 3.83 -5.46 22.71
C VAL A 143 4.54 -6.80 22.67
N LEU A 144 5.68 -6.96 23.35
CA LEU A 144 6.41 -8.23 23.36
C LEU A 144 5.63 -9.35 24.06
N ASP A 145 4.94 -9.04 25.15
CA ASP A 145 4.10 -10.01 25.85
C ASP A 145 2.91 -10.44 24.99
N ARG A 146 2.34 -9.51 24.22
CA ARG A 146 1.32 -9.82 23.22
C ARG A 146 1.85 -10.76 22.13
N LEU A 147 3.01 -10.44 21.54
CA LEU A 147 3.63 -11.25 20.48
C LEU A 147 3.94 -12.70 20.93
N ARG A 148 4.20 -12.89 22.23
CA ARG A 148 4.42 -14.21 22.84
C ARG A 148 3.12 -14.97 23.12
N ALA A 149 2.02 -14.25 23.38
CA ALA A 149 0.73 -14.84 23.71
C ALA A 149 -0.13 -15.16 22.47
N GLU A 150 0.00 -14.37 21.40
CA GLU A 150 -0.82 -14.45 20.19
C GLU A 150 -0.25 -15.39 19.11
N THR A 151 0.19 -16.59 19.50
CA THR A 151 0.55 -17.63 18.54
C THR A 151 -0.66 -18.52 18.28
N ASP A 152 -1.41 -18.24 17.21
CA ASP A 152 -2.40 -19.15 16.66
C ASP A 152 -1.91 -19.75 15.33
N GLU A 153 -2.70 -20.62 14.71
CA GLU A 153 -2.30 -21.32 13.47
C GLU A 153 -2.18 -20.35 12.27
N MET A 154 -2.87 -19.21 12.33
CA MET A 154 -2.95 -18.18 11.29
C MET A 154 -2.08 -16.96 11.56
N THR A 155 -1.42 -16.88 12.71
CA THR A 155 -0.45 -15.82 13.01
C THR A 155 0.97 -16.37 13.09
N TRP A 156 1.95 -15.47 12.95
CA TRP A 156 3.34 -15.76 13.22
C TRP A 156 4.00 -14.53 13.84
N SER A 157 5.03 -14.77 14.65
CA SER A 157 5.92 -13.73 15.16
C SER A 157 7.35 -14.26 15.22
N ALA A 158 8.32 -13.41 14.92
CA ALA A 158 9.73 -13.76 14.93
C ALA A 158 10.60 -12.54 15.30
N PRO A 159 11.72 -12.74 16.00
CA PRO A 159 12.77 -11.73 16.08
C PRO A 159 13.29 -11.37 14.68
N MET A 160 13.66 -10.12 14.48
CA MET A 160 14.17 -9.59 13.22
C MET A 160 15.33 -8.63 13.48
N GLU A 161 16.37 -8.70 12.64
CA GLU A 161 17.51 -7.79 12.73
C GLU A 161 17.07 -6.34 12.47
N LEU A 162 17.58 -5.40 13.27
CA LEU A 162 17.21 -3.99 13.19
C LEU A 162 17.45 -3.38 11.80
N ALA A 163 18.55 -3.75 11.15
CA ALA A 163 18.85 -3.30 9.79
C ALA A 163 17.82 -3.83 8.77
N ALA A 164 17.36 -5.08 8.96
CA ALA A 164 16.34 -5.66 8.11
C ALA A 164 14.97 -4.99 8.32
N VAL A 165 14.61 -4.66 9.58
CA VAL A 165 13.43 -3.86 9.88
C VAL A 165 13.48 -2.51 9.17
N ARG A 166 14.63 -1.83 9.20
CA ARG A 166 14.82 -0.54 8.52
C ARG A 166 14.54 -0.66 7.02
N VAL A 167 15.16 -1.64 6.35
CA VAL A 167 14.96 -1.86 4.91
C VAL A 167 13.50 -2.17 4.60
N ALA A 168 12.88 -3.07 5.36
CA ALA A 168 11.50 -3.46 5.15
C ALA A 168 10.53 -2.28 5.29
N VAL A 169 10.67 -1.48 6.35
CA VAL A 169 9.73 -0.38 6.65
C VAL A 169 9.95 0.84 5.75
N ALA A 170 11.20 1.17 5.39
CA ALA A 170 11.52 2.41 4.68
C ALA A 170 10.79 2.53 3.33
N ALA A 171 10.66 1.43 2.58
CA ALA A 171 9.95 1.41 1.31
C ALA A 171 8.46 1.74 1.47
N TYR A 172 7.78 1.11 2.43
CA TYR A 172 6.35 1.37 2.70
C TYR A 172 6.11 2.76 3.29
N LEU A 173 7.02 3.25 4.14
CA LEU A 173 6.94 4.61 4.67
C LEU A 173 7.00 5.63 3.52
N ARG A 174 7.96 5.46 2.59
CA ARG A 174 8.08 6.32 1.41
C ARG A 174 6.86 6.24 0.50
N ALA A 175 6.35 5.04 0.24
CA ALA A 175 5.13 4.86 -0.55
C ALA A 175 3.93 5.58 0.10
N THR A 176 3.82 5.51 1.44
CA THR A 176 2.77 6.19 2.22
C THR A 176 2.91 7.72 2.15
N ASP A 177 4.12 8.25 2.21
CA ASP A 177 4.37 9.69 2.11
C ASP A 177 4.01 10.27 0.74
N LEU A 178 4.11 9.46 -0.32
CA LEU A 178 3.78 9.81 -1.70
C LEU A 178 2.34 9.45 -2.11
N ALA A 179 1.62 8.68 -1.30
CA ALA A 179 0.27 8.22 -1.63
C ALA A 179 -0.69 9.40 -1.82
N ASP A 180 -1.60 9.29 -2.80
CA ASP A 180 -2.66 10.26 -3.09
C ASP A 180 -3.77 10.28 -2.04
N GLU A 181 -3.87 9.27 -1.20
CA GLU A 181 -4.74 9.22 -0.01
C GLU A 181 -4.01 8.46 1.09
N LEU A 182 -4.11 8.96 2.32
CA LEU A 182 -3.58 8.25 3.48
C LEU A 182 -4.61 7.23 3.95
N PRO A 183 -4.17 6.10 4.52
CA PRO A 183 -5.06 5.21 5.27
C PRO A 183 -5.77 5.98 6.38
N ASP A 184 -7.01 5.57 6.67
CA ASP A 184 -7.83 6.13 7.75
C ASP A 184 -7.31 5.68 9.12
N SER A 185 -6.16 6.22 9.52
CA SER A 185 -5.54 6.04 10.84
C SER A 185 -5.01 7.38 11.35
N GLU A 186 -5.61 7.86 12.43
CA GLU A 186 -5.09 9.01 13.19
C GLU A 186 -3.71 8.67 13.79
N ALA A 187 -3.53 7.44 14.30
CA ALA A 187 -2.28 7.03 14.91
C ALA A 187 -1.10 7.06 13.91
N LEU A 188 -1.32 6.64 12.66
CA LEU A 188 -0.33 6.78 11.58
C LEU A 188 0.15 8.22 11.47
N VAL A 189 -0.79 9.15 11.37
CA VAL A 189 -0.51 10.57 11.19
C VAL A 189 0.19 11.15 12.41
N ASP A 190 -0.31 10.85 13.61
CA ASP A 190 0.17 11.38 14.87
C ASP A 190 1.58 10.88 15.21
N ASN A 191 1.93 9.65 14.83
CA ASN A 191 3.22 9.04 15.14
C ASN A 191 4.25 9.18 14.01
N ARG A 192 3.88 9.67 12.82
CA ARG A 192 4.75 9.66 11.63
C ARG A 192 6.10 10.34 11.85
N TRP A 193 6.13 11.51 12.49
CA TRP A 193 7.37 12.25 12.73
C TRP A 193 8.29 11.49 13.69
N LEU A 194 7.74 11.08 14.85
CA LEU A 194 8.49 10.29 15.83
C LEU A 194 9.01 8.98 15.24
N ALA A 195 8.17 8.25 14.52
CA ALA A 195 8.53 6.98 13.91
C ALA A 195 9.63 7.15 12.84
N GLY A 196 9.60 8.24 12.07
CA GLY A 196 10.69 8.58 11.14
C GLY A 196 12.02 8.80 11.86
N ARG A 197 12.01 9.54 12.98
CA ARG A 197 13.20 9.72 13.83
C ARG A 197 13.74 8.40 14.38
N ARG A 198 12.85 7.54 14.89
CA ARG A 198 13.21 6.23 15.43
C ARG A 198 13.74 5.28 14.36
N LEU A 199 13.18 5.32 13.15
CA LEU A 199 13.68 4.54 12.01
C LEU A 199 15.09 4.98 11.58
N ALA A 200 15.39 6.27 11.66
CA ALA A 200 16.71 6.82 11.32
C ALA A 200 17.83 6.40 12.29
N LEU A 201 17.48 5.93 13.50
CA LEU A 201 18.44 5.37 14.46
C LEU A 201 18.86 3.94 14.14
N LEU A 202 18.14 3.25 13.26
CA LEU A 202 18.44 1.85 12.94
C LEU A 202 19.66 1.76 12.01
N PRO A 203 20.51 0.74 12.18
CA PRO A 203 21.68 0.54 11.34
C PRO A 203 21.28 0.37 9.87
N ASP A 204 22.08 0.93 8.96
CA ASP A 204 21.96 0.60 7.54
C ASP A 204 22.21 -0.90 7.33
N ALA A 205 21.46 -1.51 6.42
CA ALA A 205 21.80 -2.84 5.95
C ALA A 205 23.19 -2.77 5.32
N ARG A 206 24.13 -3.56 5.86
CA ARG A 206 25.49 -3.62 5.34
C ARG A 206 25.41 -4.03 3.87
N GLU A 207 25.90 -3.19 2.96
CA GLU A 207 26.09 -3.60 1.57
C GLU A 207 26.94 -4.88 1.56
N PRO A 208 26.53 -5.94 0.83
CA PRO A 208 27.35 -7.14 0.72
C PRO A 208 28.71 -6.76 0.16
N ALA A 209 29.77 -7.08 0.90
CA ALA A 209 31.15 -6.78 0.53
C ALA A 209 31.57 -7.64 -0.68
N GLY A 210 31.32 -7.14 -1.88
CA GLY A 210 31.83 -7.63 -3.15
C GLY A 210 31.94 -6.44 -4.12
N PRO A 211 32.85 -6.46 -5.11
CA PRO A 211 32.97 -5.36 -6.05
C PRO A 211 31.78 -5.39 -7.02
N ALA A 212 30.66 -4.79 -6.61
CA ALA A 212 29.71 -4.23 -7.56
C ALA A 212 30.35 -2.96 -8.11
N GLY A 213 30.62 -2.95 -9.42
CA GLY A 213 30.97 -1.72 -10.14
C GLY A 213 29.86 -0.68 -9.99
N PRO A 214 30.08 0.57 -10.45
CA PRO A 214 29.09 1.64 -10.29
C PRO A 214 27.76 1.20 -10.92
N GLY A 215 26.83 0.82 -10.05
CA GLY A 215 25.54 0.27 -10.40
C GLY A 215 24.66 1.40 -10.89
N GLU A 216 24.46 1.45 -12.20
CA GLU A 216 23.31 2.11 -12.79
C GLU A 216 22.00 1.48 -12.24
N PRO A 217 20.92 2.28 -12.12
CA PRO A 217 19.70 1.87 -11.46
C PRO A 217 18.88 0.85 -12.29
N ALA A 218 18.23 -0.08 -11.60
CA ALA A 218 17.02 -0.81 -11.99
C ALA A 218 16.89 -1.17 -13.50
N GLY A 219 17.53 -2.27 -13.89
CA GLY A 219 17.34 -2.89 -15.21
C GLY A 219 17.41 -4.42 -15.24
N ALA A 220 17.88 -5.07 -14.16
CA ALA A 220 17.99 -6.52 -14.06
C ALA A 220 16.68 -7.17 -13.56
N ASP A 221 15.89 -6.46 -12.76
CA ASP A 221 14.80 -7.06 -12.01
C ASP A 221 13.59 -7.49 -12.86
N GLY A 222 13.37 -6.89 -14.03
CA GLY A 222 12.20 -7.21 -14.86
C GLY A 222 12.31 -8.57 -15.53
N GLN A 223 13.50 -8.88 -16.05
CA GLN A 223 13.75 -10.12 -16.78
C GLN A 223 13.87 -11.32 -15.83
N GLU A 224 14.52 -11.12 -14.67
CA GLU A 224 14.61 -12.14 -13.62
C GLU A 224 13.23 -12.44 -13.02
N ARG A 225 12.43 -11.42 -12.67
CA ARG A 225 11.05 -11.65 -12.21
C ARG A 225 10.20 -12.35 -13.25
N ALA A 226 10.31 -11.98 -14.52
CA ALA A 226 9.57 -12.64 -15.59
C ALA A 226 9.97 -14.13 -15.73
N ALA A 227 11.25 -14.46 -15.54
CA ALA A 227 11.72 -15.84 -15.53
C ALA A 227 11.18 -16.61 -14.31
N ASP A 228 11.23 -16.03 -13.12
CA ASP A 228 10.68 -16.62 -11.89
C ASP A 228 9.17 -16.88 -12.02
N HIS A 229 8.43 -15.91 -12.58
CA HIS A 229 7.00 -16.04 -12.85
C HIS A 229 6.68 -17.17 -13.84
N ALA A 230 7.50 -17.31 -14.88
CA ALA A 230 7.37 -18.40 -15.85
C ALA A 230 7.64 -19.77 -15.22
N GLU A 231 8.65 -19.86 -14.35
CA GLU A 231 8.96 -21.08 -13.60
C GLU A 231 7.81 -21.48 -12.66
N LEU A 232 7.28 -20.54 -11.88
CA LEU A 232 6.13 -20.78 -11.00
C LEU A 232 4.89 -21.24 -11.78
N THR A 233 4.63 -20.62 -12.93
CA THR A 233 3.52 -21.01 -13.81
C THR A 233 3.69 -22.44 -14.33
N ALA A 234 4.91 -22.81 -14.75
CA ALA A 234 5.20 -24.16 -15.22
C ALA A 234 5.04 -25.20 -14.10
N GLU A 235 5.51 -24.90 -12.89
CA GLU A 235 5.34 -25.77 -11.73
C GLU A 235 3.87 -25.94 -11.33
N PHE A 236 3.08 -24.88 -11.38
CA PHE A 236 1.64 -24.94 -11.16
C PHE A 236 0.94 -25.85 -12.18
N LEU A 237 1.21 -25.67 -13.47
CA LEU A 237 0.60 -26.47 -14.54
C LEU A 237 0.99 -27.95 -14.44
N ALA A 238 2.18 -28.25 -13.90
CA ALA A 238 2.61 -29.62 -13.59
C ALA A 238 2.03 -30.16 -12.26
N GLY A 239 1.31 -29.34 -11.48
CA GLY A 239 0.73 -29.68 -10.19
C GLY A 239 -0.59 -30.46 -10.26
N PRO A 240 -1.02 -31.05 -9.13
CA PRO A 240 -2.30 -31.76 -9.06
C PRO A 240 -3.51 -30.84 -9.17
N GLU A 241 -3.45 -29.59 -8.71
CA GLU A 241 -4.55 -28.60 -8.80
C GLU A 241 -4.89 -28.29 -10.25
N ALA A 242 -3.89 -27.96 -11.06
CA ALA A 242 -4.09 -27.70 -12.49
C ALA A 242 -4.64 -28.93 -13.21
N ARG A 243 -4.28 -30.16 -12.78
CA ARG A 243 -4.87 -31.40 -13.33
C ARG A 243 -6.32 -31.59 -12.92
N LEU A 244 -6.65 -31.36 -11.65
CA LEU A 244 -8.01 -31.52 -11.10
C LEU A 244 -8.98 -30.50 -11.71
N ALA A 245 -8.51 -29.28 -11.94
CA ALA A 245 -9.26 -28.22 -12.63
C ALA A 245 -9.28 -28.37 -14.16
N GLY A 246 -8.64 -29.41 -14.73
CA GLY A 246 -8.58 -29.64 -16.18
C GLY A 246 -7.68 -28.70 -16.97
N LEU A 247 -6.96 -27.80 -16.30
CA LEU A 247 -6.09 -26.77 -16.88
C LEU A 247 -4.82 -27.35 -17.50
N ALA A 248 -4.27 -28.42 -16.92
CA ALA A 248 -3.04 -29.05 -17.40
C ALA A 248 -3.15 -29.67 -18.81
N ARG A 249 -4.35 -29.82 -19.35
CA ARG A 249 -4.62 -30.33 -20.70
C ARG A 249 -5.29 -29.29 -21.62
N ALA A 250 -5.45 -28.05 -21.15
CA ALA A 250 -6.01 -26.98 -21.96
C ALA A 250 -5.13 -26.77 -23.20
N SER A 251 -5.76 -26.60 -24.36
CA SER A 251 -5.08 -26.41 -25.65
C SER A 251 -5.90 -25.52 -26.57
N GLY A 252 -5.27 -24.99 -27.63
CA GLY A 252 -5.88 -23.99 -28.50
C GLY A 252 -6.33 -22.76 -27.71
N THR A 253 -7.49 -22.20 -28.04
CA THR A 253 -8.02 -20.98 -27.42
C THR A 253 -8.26 -21.12 -25.92
N GLN A 254 -8.60 -22.31 -25.44
CA GLN A 254 -8.72 -22.56 -23.99
C GLN A 254 -7.36 -22.45 -23.29
N GLY A 255 -6.29 -22.95 -23.91
CA GLY A 255 -4.94 -22.85 -23.36
C GLY A 255 -4.45 -21.40 -23.32
N GLU A 256 -4.76 -20.61 -24.35
CA GLU A 256 -4.47 -19.18 -24.42
C GLU A 256 -5.17 -18.40 -23.30
N ALA A 257 -6.49 -18.62 -23.10
CA ALA A 257 -7.25 -17.98 -22.02
C ALA A 257 -6.71 -18.35 -20.63
N VAL A 258 -6.36 -19.62 -20.40
CA VAL A 258 -5.74 -20.06 -19.13
C VAL A 258 -4.40 -19.37 -18.90
N GLY A 259 -3.54 -19.30 -19.93
CA GLY A 259 -2.24 -18.63 -19.84
C GLY A 259 -2.38 -17.13 -19.56
N TYR A 260 -3.31 -16.47 -20.25
CA TYR A 260 -3.59 -15.04 -20.05
C TYR A 260 -4.08 -14.75 -18.63
N VAL A 261 -5.08 -15.52 -18.15
CA VAL A 261 -5.60 -15.38 -16.79
C VAL A 261 -4.53 -15.64 -15.73
N LEU A 262 -3.68 -16.67 -15.90
CA LEU A 262 -2.57 -16.92 -14.97
C LEU A 262 -1.61 -15.74 -14.92
N GLY A 263 -1.30 -15.15 -16.09
CA GLY A 263 -0.55 -13.90 -16.18
C GLY A 263 -1.18 -12.79 -15.33
N LEU A 264 -2.49 -12.57 -15.46
CA LEU A 264 -3.22 -11.58 -14.66
C LEU A 264 -3.14 -11.86 -13.15
N CYS A 265 -3.21 -13.13 -12.73
CA CYS A 265 -3.09 -13.50 -11.32
C CYS A 265 -1.69 -13.16 -10.78
N VAL A 266 -0.64 -13.50 -11.53
CA VAL A 266 0.74 -13.23 -11.15
C VAL A 266 1.03 -11.73 -11.14
N ASP A 267 0.54 -11.00 -12.15
CA ASP A 267 0.71 -9.54 -12.26
C ASP A 267 0.01 -8.80 -11.13
N PHE A 268 -1.22 -9.22 -10.78
CA PHE A 268 -1.94 -8.66 -9.64
C PHE A 268 -1.12 -8.79 -8.35
N ALA A 269 -0.66 -9.99 -8.04
CA ALA A 269 0.06 -10.27 -6.82
C ALA A 269 1.44 -9.58 -6.80
N GLY A 270 2.14 -9.53 -7.94
CA GLY A 270 3.38 -8.78 -8.11
C GLY A 270 3.20 -7.27 -7.89
N SER A 271 2.09 -6.69 -8.36
CA SER A 271 1.80 -5.26 -8.20
C SER A 271 1.53 -4.82 -6.76
N ARG A 272 1.22 -5.77 -5.85
CA ARG A 272 0.84 -5.50 -4.46
C ARG A 272 1.72 -6.28 -3.50
N GLY A 273 2.93 -5.81 -3.24
CA GLY A 273 3.85 -6.41 -2.26
C GLY A 273 4.66 -7.60 -2.76
N GLY A 274 4.66 -7.86 -4.08
CA GLY A 274 5.75 -8.57 -4.77
C GLY A 274 5.80 -10.09 -4.65
N ASP A 275 4.89 -10.74 -3.92
CA ASP A 275 4.85 -12.21 -3.80
C ASP A 275 3.69 -12.80 -4.62
N PRO A 276 3.95 -13.50 -5.74
CA PRO A 276 2.93 -14.08 -6.60
C PRO A 276 2.11 -15.20 -5.94
N LEU A 277 2.60 -15.78 -4.85
CA LEU A 277 1.96 -16.86 -4.11
C LEU A 277 0.99 -16.36 -3.03
N ARG A 278 0.95 -15.05 -2.80
CA ARG A 278 0.23 -14.46 -1.68
C ARG A 278 -1.23 -14.20 -2.01
N TRP A 279 -2.09 -15.15 -1.60
CA TRP A 279 -3.53 -15.06 -1.82
C TRP A 279 -4.32 -15.23 -0.53
N SER A 280 -5.33 -14.38 -0.38
CA SER A 280 -6.25 -14.32 0.76
C SER A 280 -7.66 -14.00 0.28
N PRO A 281 -8.70 -14.14 1.13
CA PRO A 281 -10.05 -13.70 0.78
C PRO A 281 -10.12 -12.21 0.36
N ARG A 282 -9.27 -11.36 0.97
CA ARG A 282 -9.19 -9.93 0.63
C ARG A 282 -8.51 -9.70 -0.72
N ALA A 283 -7.43 -10.41 -0.99
CA ALA A 283 -6.71 -10.33 -2.26
C ALA A 283 -7.60 -10.77 -3.43
N VAL A 284 -8.35 -11.88 -3.26
CA VAL A 284 -9.33 -12.35 -4.25
C VAL A 284 -10.40 -11.29 -4.53
N GLU A 285 -10.95 -10.66 -3.49
CA GLU A 285 -11.95 -9.62 -3.66
C GLU A 285 -11.41 -8.41 -4.41
N ALA A 286 -10.23 -7.93 -4.05
CA ALA A 286 -9.56 -6.82 -4.72
C ALA A 286 -9.20 -7.15 -6.18
N PHE A 287 -8.90 -8.41 -6.49
CA PHE A 287 -8.63 -8.85 -7.84
C PHE A 287 -9.91 -8.92 -8.68
N LEU A 288 -10.92 -9.67 -8.21
CA LEU A 288 -12.13 -9.98 -8.96
C LEU A 288 -13.10 -8.80 -9.10
N LEU A 289 -13.13 -7.87 -8.14
CA LEU A 289 -14.13 -6.79 -8.16
C LEU A 289 -13.60 -5.44 -8.63
N ASP A 290 -12.28 -5.32 -8.79
CA ASP A 290 -11.65 -4.02 -9.00
C ASP A 290 -10.48 -4.10 -9.99
N TRP A 291 -9.34 -4.66 -9.57
CA TRP A 291 -8.08 -4.57 -10.32
C TRP A 291 -8.19 -5.12 -11.74
N VAL A 292 -8.86 -6.27 -11.92
CA VAL A 292 -8.96 -6.89 -13.25
C VAL A 292 -9.76 -6.03 -14.22
N HIS A 293 -10.79 -5.33 -13.74
CA HIS A 293 -11.62 -4.46 -14.58
C HIS A 293 -10.91 -3.17 -14.94
N GLU A 294 -10.03 -2.67 -14.07
CA GLU A 294 -9.26 -1.46 -14.33
C GLU A 294 -8.10 -1.67 -15.30
N ARG A 295 -7.58 -2.91 -15.40
CA ARG A 295 -6.32 -3.22 -16.08
C ARG A 295 -6.39 -4.21 -17.23
N ALA A 296 -7.43 -5.02 -17.33
CA ALA A 296 -7.53 -6.07 -18.35
C ALA A 296 -8.81 -5.95 -19.18
N VAL A 297 -8.69 -6.25 -20.47
CA VAL A 297 -9.83 -6.51 -21.36
C VAL A 297 -10.02 -8.01 -21.38
N LEU A 298 -11.14 -8.49 -20.85
CA LEU A 298 -11.48 -9.91 -20.84
C LEU A 298 -12.45 -10.21 -21.96
N ASP A 299 -12.15 -11.22 -22.79
CA ASP A 299 -13.16 -11.77 -23.69
C ASP A 299 -14.09 -12.75 -22.93
N ALA A 300 -15.04 -13.35 -23.65
CA ALA A 300 -16.00 -14.28 -23.05
C ALA A 300 -15.34 -15.58 -22.55
N GLN A 301 -14.25 -16.03 -23.18
CA GLN A 301 -13.50 -17.22 -22.76
C GLN A 301 -12.65 -16.91 -21.53
N ASP A 302 -11.95 -15.78 -21.51
CA ASP A 302 -11.16 -15.31 -20.37
C ASP A 302 -12.04 -15.15 -19.14
N ALA A 303 -13.16 -14.43 -19.28
CA ALA A 303 -14.09 -14.19 -18.19
C ALA A 303 -14.70 -15.50 -17.65
N ALA A 304 -14.97 -16.47 -18.52
CA ALA A 304 -15.47 -17.78 -18.09
C ALA A 304 -14.39 -18.61 -17.37
N ALA A 305 -13.14 -18.55 -17.84
CA ALA A 305 -12.03 -19.30 -17.27
C ALA A 305 -11.53 -18.72 -15.94
N LEU A 306 -11.65 -17.41 -15.75
CA LEU A 306 -10.93 -16.68 -14.72
C LEU A 306 -11.14 -17.21 -13.30
N PRO A 307 -12.39 -17.38 -12.80
CA PRO A 307 -12.59 -17.84 -11.43
C PRO A 307 -12.06 -19.26 -11.17
N ASP A 308 -12.11 -20.15 -12.16
CA ASP A 308 -11.64 -21.54 -12.02
C ASP A 308 -10.11 -21.64 -12.03
N VAL A 309 -9.47 -20.87 -12.90
CA VAL A 309 -8.01 -20.75 -12.94
C VAL A 309 -7.50 -20.15 -11.63
N LEU A 310 -8.13 -19.07 -11.15
CA LEU A 310 -7.79 -18.44 -9.88
C LEU A 310 -7.95 -19.43 -8.72
N ALA A 311 -9.06 -20.17 -8.64
CA ALA A 311 -9.27 -21.16 -7.59
C ALA A 311 -8.19 -22.25 -7.58
N ALA A 312 -7.82 -22.76 -8.75
CA ALA A 312 -6.75 -23.75 -8.87
C ALA A 312 -5.38 -23.17 -8.46
N TRP A 313 -5.07 -21.95 -8.89
CA TRP A 313 -3.85 -21.24 -8.52
C TRP A 313 -3.76 -21.01 -7.01
N VAL A 314 -4.82 -20.49 -6.39
CA VAL A 314 -4.91 -20.24 -4.94
C VAL A 314 -4.72 -21.52 -4.15
N ALA A 315 -5.37 -22.62 -4.54
CA ALA A 315 -5.20 -23.91 -3.88
C ALA A 315 -3.75 -24.40 -3.93
N TRP A 316 -3.10 -24.26 -5.10
CA TRP A 316 -1.71 -24.66 -5.30
C TRP A 316 -0.74 -23.78 -4.50
N ALA A 317 -0.93 -22.46 -4.57
CA ALA A 317 -0.11 -21.47 -3.89
C ALA A 317 -0.22 -21.65 -2.37
N GLY A 318 -1.44 -21.78 -1.85
CA GLY A 318 -1.69 -22.00 -0.43
C GLY A 318 -1.00 -23.26 0.10
N ARG A 319 -1.06 -24.38 -0.62
CA ARG A 319 -0.28 -25.57 -0.24
C ARG A 319 1.22 -25.30 -0.30
N ARG A 320 1.71 -24.63 -1.35
CA ARG A 320 3.14 -24.37 -1.55
C ARG A 320 3.74 -23.56 -0.39
N VAL A 321 3.01 -22.55 0.10
CA VAL A 321 3.46 -21.73 1.25
C VAL A 321 3.07 -22.32 2.60
N GLY A 322 2.37 -23.46 2.62
CA GLY A 322 1.99 -24.17 3.83
C GLY A 322 0.86 -23.50 4.63
N LEU A 323 -0.10 -22.88 3.94
CA LEU A 323 -1.32 -22.38 4.57
C LEU A 323 -2.15 -23.51 5.19
N PRO A 324 -2.80 -23.29 6.34
CA PRO A 324 -3.77 -24.23 6.89
C PRO A 324 -4.91 -24.50 5.91
N GLU A 325 -5.39 -25.74 5.87
CA GLU A 325 -6.50 -26.15 4.99
C GLU A 325 -7.75 -25.25 5.14
N PRO A 326 -8.19 -24.86 6.37
CA PRO A 326 -9.32 -23.94 6.53
C PRO A 326 -9.08 -22.55 5.91
N ALA A 327 -7.82 -22.09 5.83
CA ALA A 327 -7.48 -20.80 5.25
C ALA A 327 -7.55 -20.83 3.72
N VAL A 328 -7.05 -21.92 3.12
CA VAL A 328 -7.21 -22.17 1.69
C VAL A 328 -8.69 -22.28 1.35
N ALA A 329 -9.45 -23.09 2.11
CA ALA A 329 -10.90 -23.26 1.91
C ALA A 329 -11.66 -21.94 1.99
N ALA A 330 -11.37 -21.09 3.00
CA ALA A 330 -12.01 -19.78 3.12
C ALA A 330 -11.75 -18.87 1.91
N THR A 331 -10.56 -18.96 1.31
CA THR A 331 -10.23 -18.20 0.09
C THR A 331 -10.98 -18.74 -1.12
N LEU A 332 -11.09 -20.07 -1.26
CA LEU A 332 -11.85 -20.70 -2.33
C LEU A 332 -13.36 -20.40 -2.23
N ASP A 333 -13.93 -20.50 -1.02
CA ASP A 333 -15.32 -20.12 -0.74
C ASP A 333 -15.58 -18.66 -1.12
N ARG A 334 -14.59 -17.77 -0.88
CA ARG A 334 -14.69 -16.36 -1.28
C ARG A 334 -14.72 -16.18 -2.80
N ILE A 335 -13.90 -16.92 -3.56
CA ILE A 335 -13.95 -16.92 -5.03
C ILE A 335 -15.35 -17.31 -5.49
N ASP A 336 -15.87 -18.43 -4.99
CA ASP A 336 -17.18 -18.95 -5.37
C ASP A 336 -18.32 -17.97 -5.06
N ALA A 337 -18.26 -17.32 -3.89
CA ALA A 337 -19.23 -16.29 -3.51
C ALA A 337 -19.20 -15.05 -4.43
N LEU A 338 -18.05 -14.74 -5.05
CA LEU A 338 -17.86 -13.55 -5.88
C LEU A 338 -18.15 -13.79 -7.37
N ARG A 339 -18.28 -15.04 -7.83
CA ARG A 339 -18.49 -15.38 -9.26
C ARG A 339 -19.63 -14.60 -9.92
N GLY A 340 -20.78 -14.51 -9.24
CA GLY A 340 -21.95 -13.83 -9.78
C GLY A 340 -21.74 -12.33 -9.96
N GLU A 341 -21.08 -11.69 -9.00
CA GLU A 341 -20.79 -10.25 -9.05
C GLU A 341 -19.70 -9.94 -10.07
N PHE A 342 -18.65 -10.76 -10.14
CA PHE A 342 -17.63 -10.66 -11.19
C PHE A 342 -18.26 -10.75 -12.59
N ALA A 343 -19.12 -11.74 -12.83
CA ALA A 343 -19.80 -11.88 -14.12
C ALA A 343 -20.69 -10.66 -14.46
N ARG A 344 -21.36 -10.08 -13.45
CA ARG A 344 -22.13 -8.84 -13.61
C ARG A 344 -21.23 -7.67 -13.99
N LEU A 345 -20.08 -7.51 -13.33
CA LEU A 345 -19.14 -6.42 -13.60
C LEU A 345 -18.51 -6.53 -14.99
N VAL A 346 -18.11 -7.74 -15.41
CA VAL A 346 -17.66 -7.99 -16.79
C VAL A 346 -18.75 -7.61 -17.79
N GLY A 347 -19.99 -8.06 -17.58
CA GLY A 347 -21.09 -7.80 -18.52
C GLY A 347 -21.58 -6.35 -18.57
N THR A 348 -21.42 -5.59 -17.48
CA THR A 348 -21.87 -4.18 -17.40
C THR A 348 -20.78 -3.18 -17.74
N GLY A 349 -19.50 -3.54 -17.58
CA GLY A 349 -18.37 -2.63 -17.78
C GLY A 349 -18.30 -1.48 -16.76
N GLU A 350 -19.09 -1.53 -15.68
CA GLU A 350 -19.25 -0.44 -14.70
C GLU A 350 -17.93 -0.02 -14.03
N ARG A 351 -17.02 -0.99 -13.85
CA ARG A 351 -15.71 -0.82 -13.19
C ARG A 351 -14.55 -0.67 -14.18
N GLN A 352 -14.80 -0.62 -15.48
CA GLN A 352 -13.73 -0.48 -16.46
C GLN A 352 -13.13 0.92 -16.45
N SER A 353 -11.81 1.00 -16.38
CA SER A 353 -11.10 2.27 -16.54
C SER A 353 -11.39 2.88 -17.93
N PRO A 354 -11.29 4.21 -18.10
CA PRO A 354 -11.46 4.83 -19.43
C PRO A 354 -10.57 4.20 -20.51
N ALA A 355 -9.32 3.87 -20.16
CA ALA A 355 -8.38 3.21 -21.07
C ALA A 355 -8.87 1.80 -21.45
N VAL A 356 -9.28 0.97 -20.48
CA VAL A 356 -9.81 -0.37 -20.76
C VAL A 356 -11.07 -0.31 -21.62
N ARG A 357 -11.99 0.64 -21.38
CA ARG A 357 -13.17 0.83 -22.23
C ARG A 357 -12.81 1.19 -23.67
N ALA A 358 -11.86 2.11 -23.85
CA ALA A 358 -11.37 2.49 -25.17
C ALA A 358 -10.73 1.29 -25.90
N THR A 359 -9.88 0.52 -25.21
CA THR A 359 -9.28 -0.70 -25.77
C THR A 359 -10.30 -1.78 -26.09
N ALA A 360 -11.29 -2.01 -25.21
CA ALA A 360 -12.36 -2.96 -25.47
C ALA A 360 -13.19 -2.56 -26.71
N GLN A 361 -13.43 -1.26 -26.90
CA GLN A 361 -14.13 -0.76 -28.08
C GLN A 361 -13.29 -0.87 -29.36
N LEU A 362 -11.99 -0.57 -29.31
CA LEU A 362 -11.04 -0.83 -30.41
C LEU A 362 -11.11 -2.28 -30.89
N VAL A 363 -11.05 -3.22 -29.94
CA VAL A 363 -11.12 -4.66 -30.22
C VAL A 363 -12.49 -5.04 -30.78
N ALA A 364 -13.58 -4.53 -30.23
CA ALA A 364 -14.94 -4.80 -30.71
C ALA A 364 -15.19 -4.27 -32.12
N GLU A 365 -14.56 -3.16 -32.49
CA GLU A 365 -14.61 -2.56 -33.83
C GLU A 365 -13.65 -3.22 -34.82
N GLY A 366 -12.83 -4.18 -34.36
CA GLY A 366 -11.91 -4.95 -35.20
C GLY A 366 -10.70 -4.15 -35.67
N VAL A 367 -10.31 -3.11 -34.94
CA VAL A 367 -9.10 -2.33 -35.24
C VAL A 367 -7.88 -3.18 -34.97
N ASP A 368 -6.98 -3.27 -35.95
CA ASP A 368 -5.73 -4.02 -35.81
C ASP A 368 -4.79 -3.28 -34.85
N LEU A 369 -4.61 -3.84 -33.65
CA LEU A 369 -3.71 -3.28 -32.63
C LEU A 369 -2.23 -3.33 -33.04
N ALA A 370 -1.88 -4.11 -34.05
CA ALA A 370 -0.52 -4.14 -34.62
C ALA A 370 -0.26 -3.03 -35.64
N ASP A 371 -1.28 -2.25 -36.02
CA ASP A 371 -1.18 -1.07 -36.88
C ASP A 371 -1.30 0.22 -36.04
N PRO A 372 -0.18 0.88 -35.70
CA PRO A 372 -0.20 2.09 -34.88
C PRO A 372 -0.99 3.24 -35.52
N ALA A 373 -1.05 3.31 -36.86
CA ALA A 373 -1.77 4.38 -37.55
C ALA A 373 -3.29 4.21 -37.42
N ALA A 374 -3.78 2.96 -37.53
CA ALA A 374 -5.19 2.65 -37.33
C ALA A 374 -5.63 2.91 -35.88
N VAL A 375 -4.77 2.59 -34.90
CA VAL A 375 -5.02 2.89 -33.49
C VAL A 375 -5.03 4.39 -33.21
N GLU A 376 -4.07 5.16 -33.74
CA GLU A 376 -4.01 6.61 -33.57
C GLU A 376 -5.22 7.33 -34.21
N GLU A 377 -5.61 6.93 -35.42
CA GLU A 377 -6.78 7.49 -36.11
C GLU A 377 -8.07 7.24 -35.33
N TRP A 378 -8.23 6.02 -34.80
CA TRP A 378 -9.37 5.68 -33.96
C TRP A 378 -9.38 6.46 -32.65
N LEU A 379 -8.23 6.55 -31.95
CA LEU A 379 -8.12 7.26 -30.67
C LEU A 379 -8.44 8.75 -30.83
N ALA A 380 -8.03 9.39 -31.94
CA ALA A 380 -8.39 10.76 -32.25
C ALA A 380 -9.92 10.92 -32.37
N ALA A 381 -10.57 10.05 -33.15
CA ALA A 381 -12.02 10.07 -33.32
C ALA A 381 -12.80 9.77 -32.02
N TYR A 382 -12.29 8.86 -31.19
CA TYR A 382 -12.87 8.50 -29.90
C TYR A 382 -12.79 9.66 -28.89
N ASN A 383 -11.65 10.35 -28.83
CA ASN A 383 -11.47 11.49 -27.95
C ASN A 383 -12.35 12.67 -28.38
N ASP A 384 -12.46 12.94 -29.69
CA ASP A 384 -13.34 13.99 -30.23
C ASP A 384 -14.83 13.74 -29.95
N ALA A 385 -15.24 12.48 -29.78
CA ALA A 385 -16.63 12.10 -29.48
C ALA A 385 -16.97 12.12 -27.97
N ASN A 386 -15.97 12.11 -27.09
CA ASN A 386 -16.12 11.99 -25.64
C ASN A 386 -15.63 13.21 -24.84
N HIS A 387 -15.19 14.27 -25.54
CA HIS A 387 -14.93 15.62 -25.02
C HIS A 387 -15.98 16.60 -25.53
#